data_AF-A0A850GSP2-F1
#
_entry.id   AF-A0A850GSP2-F1
#
_cell.length_a   1.000
_cell.length_b   1.000
_cell.length_c   1.000
_cell.angle_alpha   90.00
_cell.angle_beta   90.00
_cell.angle_gamma   90.00
#
_symmetry.space_group_name_H-M   'P 1'
#
loop_
_entity.id
_entity.type
_entity.pdbx_description
1 polymer ?
#
loop_
_entity_poly.entity_id
_entity_poly.type
_entity_poly.pdbx_seq_one_letter_code
_entity_poly.pdbx_strand_id
1 'polypeptide(L)'
;MPKPLHAGLVACCGLSPLLGSCEAAEATPPTLEDAYFEDTSTLLLRFSEPIGPVADVDPASHFRLGAGLVVDYQGETLSVYYDVSHHFPEGLPAQDALISQRLPRHVDTTVAAIERGEGEDELRLILSYPVEADLCAGLAEAAALDIPAAIHLHYSEGQSPRVVDLAGNALADIGAWWVTDDFAAARPGVFPELDPRIDIPCPQ
;
A
#
# COMPACT_ATOMS: atom_id res chain seq x y z
N MET A 1 19.04 32.20 42.73
CA MET A 1 17.62 32.42 43.07
C MET A 1 16.81 31.29 42.46
N PRO A 2 15.96 30.59 43.23
CA PRO A 2 15.24 29.39 42.78
C PRO A 2 13.97 29.71 41.98
N LYS A 3 13.57 28.74 41.13
CA LYS A 3 12.37 28.67 40.27
C LYS A 3 11.04 28.80 41.04
N PRO A 4 9.96 29.29 40.41
CA PRO A 4 8.61 28.80 40.67
C PRO A 4 8.18 27.75 39.63
N LEU A 5 7.81 26.57 40.13
CA LEU A 5 7.09 25.52 39.42
C LEU A 5 5.62 25.94 39.29
N HIS A 6 5.07 25.95 38.08
CA HIS A 6 3.62 26.00 37.87
C HIS A 6 3.12 24.57 37.76
N ALA A 7 2.56 24.08 38.86
CA ALA A 7 1.75 22.87 38.92
C ALA A 7 0.33 23.23 38.44
N GLY A 8 0.03 22.89 37.19
CA GLY A 8 -1.33 22.91 36.65
C GLY A 8 -2.00 21.57 36.94
N LEU A 9 -2.75 21.54 38.05
CA LEU A 9 -3.66 20.47 38.41
C LEU A 9 -4.89 20.55 37.50
N VAL A 10 -5.21 19.52 36.72
CA VAL A 10 -6.58 19.28 36.27
C VAL A 10 -6.96 17.86 36.65
N ALA A 11 -7.73 17.80 37.72
CA ALA A 11 -8.45 16.65 38.19
C ALA A 11 -9.66 16.39 37.28
N CYS A 12 -9.83 15.15 36.83
CA CYS A 12 -11.13 14.58 36.49
C CYS A 12 -11.06 13.05 36.66
N CYS A 13 -10.96 12.60 37.91
CA CYS A 13 -11.35 11.24 38.30
C CYS A 13 -12.06 11.35 39.64
N GLY A 14 -13.26 11.94 39.59
CA GLY A 14 -14.20 11.89 40.69
C GLY A 14 -14.67 10.46 40.88
N LEU A 15 -14.40 9.92 42.06
CA LEU A 15 -14.82 8.60 42.53
C LEU A 15 -16.34 8.41 42.37
N SER A 16 -16.76 7.61 41.39
CA SER A 16 -18.06 6.94 41.40
C SER A 16 -17.82 5.43 41.40
N PRO A 17 -18.11 4.72 42.51
CA PRO A 17 -17.85 3.28 42.63
C PRO A 17 -19.00 2.41 42.12
N LEU A 18 -19.82 2.89 41.17
CA LEU A 18 -20.78 2.05 40.46
C LEU A 18 -20.16 1.66 39.12
N LEU A 19 -19.36 0.61 39.24
CA LEU A 19 -18.38 0.04 38.32
C LEU A 19 -19.02 -0.46 37.00
N GLY A 20 -19.40 0.46 36.12
CA GLY A 20 -19.30 0.22 34.68
C GLY A 20 -17.88 0.59 34.28
N SER A 21 -17.05 -0.41 34.00
CA SER A 21 -15.70 -0.21 33.47
C SER A 21 -15.79 0.68 32.23
N CYS A 22 -15.08 1.82 32.24
CA CYS A 22 -14.57 2.39 30.99
C CYS A 22 -13.54 1.40 30.46
N GLU A 23 -13.98 0.28 29.91
CA GLU A 23 -13.19 -0.44 28.93
C GLU A 23 -13.06 0.54 27.78
N ALA A 24 -11.86 1.10 27.62
CA ALA A 24 -11.48 1.71 26.36
C ALA A 24 -11.79 0.65 25.32
N ALA A 25 -12.76 0.92 24.44
CA ALA A 25 -13.06 0.04 23.33
C ALA A 25 -11.74 -0.30 22.66
N GLU A 26 -11.46 -1.59 22.50
CA GLU A 26 -10.22 -2.05 21.91
C GLU A 26 -10.09 -1.41 20.53
N ALA A 27 -9.13 -0.51 20.40
CA ALA A 27 -8.83 0.20 19.17
C ALA A 27 -8.41 -0.82 18.12
N THR A 28 -9.33 -1.16 17.23
CA THR A 28 -9.04 -2.03 16.09
C THR A 28 -8.65 -1.12 14.93
N PRO A 29 -7.42 -1.25 14.39
CA PRO A 29 -7.02 -0.52 13.20
C PRO A 29 -7.93 -0.81 11.99
N PRO A 30 -8.14 0.15 11.08
CA PRO A 30 -8.77 -0.16 9.81
C PRO A 30 -7.92 -1.16 9.03
N THR A 31 -8.55 -2.14 8.41
CA THR A 31 -7.89 -3.13 7.55
C THR A 31 -8.31 -2.93 6.11
N LEU A 32 -7.36 -2.97 5.16
CA LEU A 32 -7.68 -2.99 3.74
C LEU A 32 -8.37 -4.33 3.41
N GLU A 33 -9.55 -4.29 2.81
CA GLU A 33 -10.34 -5.48 2.46
C GLU A 33 -10.35 -5.75 0.96
N ASP A 34 -10.27 -4.70 0.14
CA ASP A 34 -10.29 -4.80 -1.31
C ASP A 34 -9.55 -3.64 -1.96
N ALA A 35 -9.02 -3.88 -3.17
CA ALA A 35 -8.36 -2.86 -3.98
C ALA A 35 -8.52 -3.18 -5.48
N TYR A 36 -9.04 -2.22 -6.24
CA TYR A 36 -9.25 -2.39 -7.68
C TYR A 36 -9.16 -1.06 -8.44
N PHE A 37 -8.77 -1.12 -9.71
CA PHE A 37 -8.77 0.05 -10.58
C PHE A 37 -10.18 0.39 -11.06
N GLU A 38 -10.63 1.63 -10.82
CA GLU A 38 -11.84 2.17 -11.44
C GLU A 38 -11.59 2.50 -12.92
N ASP A 39 -10.38 3.02 -13.19
CA ASP A 39 -9.82 3.26 -14.51
C ASP A 39 -8.30 3.09 -14.45
N THR A 40 -7.60 3.30 -15.57
CA THR A 40 -6.15 3.09 -15.63
C THR A 40 -5.34 4.04 -14.75
N SER A 41 -5.91 5.12 -14.21
CA SER A 41 -5.21 6.12 -13.41
C SER A 41 -5.73 6.22 -11.97
N THR A 42 -6.74 5.43 -11.60
CA THR A 42 -7.44 5.57 -10.31
C THR A 42 -7.62 4.20 -9.67
N LEU A 43 -6.94 4.00 -8.53
CA LEU A 43 -7.08 2.80 -7.71
C LEU A 43 -8.01 3.10 -6.53
N LEU A 44 -9.12 2.38 -6.42
CA LEU A 44 -10.01 2.44 -5.27
C LEU A 44 -9.58 1.40 -4.23
N LEU A 45 -9.53 1.83 -2.98
CA LEU A 45 -9.25 1.03 -1.79
C LEU A 45 -10.50 1.02 -0.91
N ARG A 46 -10.89 -0.16 -0.41
CA ARG A 46 -11.98 -0.31 0.55
C ARG A 46 -11.48 -0.91 1.85
N PHE A 47 -11.90 -0.32 2.96
CA PHE A 47 -11.47 -0.68 4.31
C PHE A 47 -12.62 -1.30 5.13
N SER A 48 -12.27 -1.94 6.24
CA SER A 48 -13.23 -2.54 7.18
C SER A 48 -14.11 -1.53 7.91
N GLU A 49 -13.75 -0.24 7.90
CA GLU A 49 -14.44 0.82 8.61
C GLU A 49 -14.20 2.21 7.97
N PRO A 50 -15.01 3.22 8.35
CA PRO A 50 -14.85 4.58 7.84
C PRO A 50 -13.47 5.17 8.10
N ILE A 51 -12.84 5.68 7.05
CA ILE A 51 -11.56 6.35 7.11
C ILE A 51 -11.76 7.82 7.50
N GLY A 52 -10.76 8.42 8.14
CA GLY A 52 -10.72 9.84 8.48
C GLY A 52 -10.40 10.75 7.28
N PRO A 53 -10.22 12.06 7.52
CA PRO A 53 -9.72 12.98 6.50
C PRO A 53 -8.28 12.65 6.09
N VAL A 54 -8.00 12.73 4.79
CA VAL A 54 -6.67 12.42 4.20
C VAL A 54 -5.99 13.61 3.53
N ALA A 55 -6.56 14.81 3.64
CA ALA A 55 -6.09 16.00 2.91
C ALA A 55 -4.63 16.40 3.22
N ASP A 56 -4.13 16.02 4.40
CA ASP A 56 -2.77 16.33 4.84
C ASP A 56 -1.82 15.12 4.76
N VAL A 57 -2.30 13.95 4.29
CA VAL A 57 -1.46 12.75 4.11
C VAL A 57 -0.68 12.89 2.80
N ASP A 58 0.65 12.80 2.87
CA ASP A 58 1.49 12.84 1.67
C ASP A 58 1.50 11.47 0.96
N PRO A 59 0.91 11.34 -0.25
CA PRO A 59 0.85 10.05 -0.93
C PRO A 59 2.22 9.43 -1.19
N ALA A 60 3.21 10.24 -1.57
CA ALA A 60 4.49 9.74 -2.08
C ALA A 60 5.37 9.13 -0.98
N SER A 61 5.16 9.54 0.28
CA SER A 61 5.88 8.98 1.44
C SER A 61 5.14 7.84 2.13
N HIS A 62 3.88 7.60 1.77
CA HIS A 62 3.02 6.59 2.39
C HIS A 62 2.71 5.40 1.48
N PHE A 63 2.50 5.62 0.17
CA PHE A 63 2.03 4.60 -0.75
C PHE A 63 3.00 4.34 -1.90
N ARG A 64 3.10 3.07 -2.30
CA ARG A 64 3.85 2.66 -3.49
C ARG A 64 3.16 1.49 -4.17
N LEU A 65 3.13 1.49 -5.50
CA LEU A 65 2.67 0.35 -6.28
C LEU A 65 3.86 -0.52 -6.69
N GLY A 66 3.75 -1.81 -6.46
CA GLY A 66 4.69 -2.82 -6.92
C GLY A 66 4.02 -3.78 -7.89
N ALA A 67 4.77 -4.33 -8.83
CA ALA A 67 4.39 -5.53 -9.57
C ALA A 67 5.23 -6.69 -9.04
N GLY A 68 4.58 -7.79 -8.69
CA GLY A 68 5.22 -8.96 -8.11
C GLY A 68 4.98 -10.20 -8.96
N LEU A 69 5.97 -11.09 -9.05
CA LEU A 69 5.80 -12.43 -9.62
C LEU A 69 6.63 -13.47 -8.87
N VAL A 70 6.18 -14.72 -8.85
CA VAL A 70 6.89 -15.84 -8.20
C VAL A 70 7.70 -16.61 -9.23
N VAL A 71 8.96 -16.88 -8.92
CA VAL A 71 9.86 -17.71 -9.75
C VAL A 71 10.42 -18.86 -8.94
N ASP A 72 10.76 -19.95 -9.62
CA ASP A 72 11.70 -20.94 -9.11
C ASP A 72 13.11 -20.58 -9.61
N TYR A 73 14.03 -20.35 -8.69
CA TYR A 73 15.43 -20.08 -9.00
C TYR A 73 16.32 -21.03 -8.21
N GLN A 74 17.03 -21.91 -8.93
CA GLN A 74 17.91 -22.93 -8.35
C GLN A 74 17.22 -23.85 -7.32
N GLY A 75 15.91 -24.12 -7.49
CA GLY A 75 15.12 -24.94 -6.58
C GLY A 75 14.58 -24.18 -5.36
N GLU A 76 14.73 -22.86 -5.33
CA GLU A 76 14.12 -21.99 -4.32
C GLU A 76 12.97 -21.18 -4.93
N THR A 77 11.83 -21.13 -4.24
CA THR A 77 10.71 -20.25 -4.59
C THR A 77 11.01 -18.83 -4.11
N LEU A 78 11.01 -17.87 -5.03
CA LEU A 78 11.25 -16.46 -4.76
C LEU A 78 10.10 -15.60 -5.29
N SER A 79 9.67 -14.61 -4.52
CA SER A 79 8.92 -13.47 -5.06
C SER A 79 9.88 -12.39 -5.51
N VAL A 80 9.73 -11.96 -6.75
CA VAL A 80 10.46 -10.83 -7.33
C VAL A 80 9.49 -9.66 -7.48
N TYR A 81 9.88 -8.52 -6.94
CA TYR A 81 9.13 -7.28 -6.91
C TYR A 81 9.80 -6.25 -7.79
N TYR A 82 9.00 -5.49 -8.51
CA TYR A 82 9.43 -4.38 -9.36
C TYR A 82 8.59 -3.15 -9.05
N ASP A 83 9.25 -2.01 -8.99
CA ASP A 83 8.58 -0.76 -8.74
C ASP A 83 7.91 -0.28 -10.03
N VAL A 84 6.61 -0.02 -9.94
CA VAL A 84 5.81 0.50 -11.06
C VAL A 84 6.14 1.98 -11.33
N SER A 85 6.97 2.62 -10.49
CA SER A 85 7.54 3.94 -10.77
C SER A 85 8.96 3.91 -11.35
N HIS A 86 9.52 2.73 -11.67
CA HIS A 86 10.86 2.63 -12.23
C HIS A 86 10.93 2.08 -13.65
N HIS A 87 11.55 2.86 -14.55
CA HIS A 87 11.87 2.43 -15.91
C HIS A 87 13.00 1.38 -15.95
N PHE A 88 12.70 0.18 -16.45
CA PHE A 88 13.71 -0.83 -16.77
C PHE A 88 14.06 -0.77 -18.26
N PRO A 89 15.21 -0.18 -18.65
CA PRO A 89 15.57 0.01 -20.05
C PRO A 89 15.77 -1.31 -20.82
N GLU A 90 15.98 -2.43 -20.10
CA GLU A 90 16.15 -3.77 -20.67
C GLU A 90 14.89 -4.64 -20.54
N GLY A 91 13.75 -4.05 -20.13
CA GLY A 91 12.51 -4.74 -19.81
C GLY A 91 12.49 -5.33 -18.40
N LEU A 92 11.37 -5.94 -18.01
CA LEU A 92 11.27 -6.64 -16.73
C LEU A 92 12.33 -7.77 -16.68
N PRO A 93 13.08 -7.92 -15.59
CA PRO A 93 13.99 -9.05 -15.42
C PRO A 93 13.25 -10.38 -15.61
N ALA A 94 13.88 -11.31 -16.32
CA ALA A 94 13.31 -12.58 -16.83
C ALA A 94 12.46 -12.49 -18.12
N GLN A 95 12.31 -11.33 -18.77
CA GLN A 95 11.85 -11.26 -20.16
C GLN A 95 13.02 -11.42 -21.16
N ASP A 96 12.75 -12.06 -22.30
CA ASP A 96 13.72 -12.21 -23.40
C ASP A 96 14.13 -10.83 -23.94
N ALA A 97 15.45 -10.59 -24.02
CA ALA A 97 16.08 -9.37 -24.50
C ALA A 97 15.65 -8.94 -25.93
N LEU A 98 15.01 -9.84 -26.69
CA LEU A 98 14.48 -9.54 -28.02
C LEU A 98 13.17 -8.75 -28.02
N ILE A 99 12.37 -8.84 -26.95
CA ILE A 99 11.10 -8.09 -26.83
C ILE A 99 11.35 -6.70 -26.22
N SER A 100 12.33 -6.58 -25.32
CA SER A 100 12.67 -5.32 -24.65
C SER A 100 13.29 -4.23 -25.52
N GLN A 101 13.84 -4.56 -26.68
CA GLN A 101 14.50 -3.57 -27.56
C GLN A 101 13.56 -2.77 -28.48
N ARG A 102 12.25 -3.07 -28.52
CA ARG A 102 11.35 -2.51 -29.53
C ARG A 102 10.49 -1.32 -29.08
N LEU A 103 10.30 -1.12 -27.78
CA LEU A 103 9.48 -0.02 -27.24
C LEU A 103 10.11 0.50 -25.93
N PRO A 104 10.22 1.83 -25.72
CA PRO A 104 10.49 2.35 -24.39
C PRO A 104 9.33 1.94 -23.47
N ARG A 105 9.60 1.05 -22.51
CA ARG A 105 8.58 0.55 -21.58
C ARG A 105 8.59 1.41 -20.34
N HIS A 106 7.64 2.32 -20.25
CA HIS A 106 7.60 3.32 -19.21
C HIS A 106 7.10 2.67 -17.92
N VAL A 107 7.52 3.22 -16.80
CA VAL A 107 6.87 3.02 -15.51
C VAL A 107 7.38 4.19 -14.68
N ASP A 108 6.66 5.31 -14.75
CA ASP A 108 6.84 6.52 -13.91
C ASP A 108 5.61 6.69 -12.99
N THR A 109 4.84 5.60 -12.82
CA THR A 109 3.55 5.60 -12.13
C THR A 109 3.78 5.55 -10.62
N THR A 110 3.63 6.71 -9.98
CA THR A 110 3.60 6.89 -8.53
C THR A 110 2.18 7.23 -8.09
N VAL A 111 1.92 7.15 -6.77
CA VAL A 111 0.69 7.70 -6.20
C VAL A 111 0.88 9.22 -6.06
N ALA A 112 0.14 9.99 -6.85
CA ALA A 112 0.25 11.44 -6.93
C ALA A 112 -0.72 12.17 -5.98
N ALA A 113 -1.88 11.58 -5.70
CA ALA A 113 -2.85 12.13 -4.76
C ALA A 113 -3.66 11.03 -4.06
N ILE A 114 -4.26 11.39 -2.93
CA ILE A 114 -5.23 10.58 -2.18
C ILE A 114 -6.50 11.41 -2.05
N GLU A 115 -7.62 10.80 -2.42
CA GLU A 115 -8.94 11.40 -2.28
C GLU A 115 -9.86 10.45 -1.49
N ARG A 116 -10.95 11.00 -0.98
CA ARG A 116 -12.03 10.19 -0.42
C ARG A 116 -12.79 9.50 -1.55
N GLY A 117 -13.14 8.23 -1.35
CA GLY A 117 -14.09 7.54 -2.22
C GLY A 117 -15.52 8.02 -2.04
N GLU A 118 -16.46 7.34 -2.69
CA GLU A 118 -17.89 7.63 -2.53
C GLU A 118 -18.40 7.09 -1.18
N GLY A 119 -17.87 5.94 -0.77
CA GLY A 119 -18.06 5.36 0.57
C GLY A 119 -17.25 6.09 1.65
N GLU A 120 -17.72 6.01 2.90
CA GLU A 120 -16.98 6.56 4.05
C GLU A 120 -15.73 5.72 4.39
N ASP A 121 -15.73 4.46 3.98
CA ASP A 121 -14.72 3.41 4.11
C ASP A 121 -13.86 3.27 2.85
N GLU A 122 -13.88 4.26 1.95
CA GLU A 122 -13.16 4.21 0.67
C GLU A 122 -12.11 5.33 0.55
N LEU A 123 -10.97 4.98 -0.05
CA LEU A 123 -9.96 5.92 -0.53
C LEU A 123 -9.70 5.72 -2.01
N ARG A 124 -9.48 6.80 -2.74
CA ARG A 124 -9.04 6.79 -4.14
C ARG A 124 -7.58 7.23 -4.19
N LEU A 125 -6.73 6.40 -4.76
CA LEU A 125 -5.35 6.74 -5.07
C LEU A 125 -5.28 7.18 -6.54
N ILE A 126 -4.87 8.42 -6.76
CA ILE A 126 -4.70 8.98 -8.10
C ILE A 126 -3.26 8.78 -8.52
N LEU A 127 -3.05 8.16 -9.67
CA LEU A 127 -1.73 7.87 -10.19
C LEU A 127 -1.16 9.05 -10.99
N SER A 128 0.17 9.23 -10.95
CA SER A 128 0.87 10.24 -11.76
C SER A 128 0.72 9.98 -13.27
N TYR A 129 0.74 8.70 -13.64
CA TYR A 129 0.53 8.19 -15.00
C TYR A 129 -0.33 6.93 -14.96
N PRO A 130 -1.14 6.67 -16.01
CA PRO A 130 -1.95 5.46 -16.06
C PRO A 130 -1.09 4.19 -15.99
N VAL A 131 -1.64 3.12 -15.42
CA VAL A 131 -1.10 1.77 -15.51
C VAL A 131 -0.96 1.37 -16.97
N GLU A 132 0.23 0.91 -17.34
CA GLU A 132 0.55 0.59 -18.72
C GLU A 132 -0.03 -0.75 -19.17
N ALA A 133 -0.53 -0.78 -20.40
CA ALA A 133 -1.04 -2.00 -21.02
C ALA A 133 0.02 -3.10 -21.08
N ASP A 134 1.31 -2.76 -21.22
CA ASP A 134 2.42 -3.71 -21.27
C ASP A 134 2.65 -4.41 -19.92
N LEU A 135 2.50 -3.69 -18.79
CA LEU A 135 2.53 -4.31 -17.46
C LEU A 135 1.43 -5.36 -17.36
N CYS A 136 0.21 -5.00 -17.77
CA CYS A 136 -0.93 -5.89 -17.73
C CYS A 136 -0.81 -7.08 -18.69
N ALA A 137 -0.23 -6.89 -19.87
CA ALA A 137 0.07 -7.98 -20.79
C ALA A 137 1.07 -8.97 -20.17
N GLY A 138 2.10 -8.48 -19.48
CA GLY A 138 3.06 -9.33 -18.77
C GLY A 138 2.44 -10.13 -17.62
N LEU A 139 1.55 -9.50 -16.83
CA LEU A 139 0.81 -10.19 -15.77
C LEU A 139 -0.16 -11.24 -16.33
N ALA A 140 -0.82 -10.94 -17.46
CA ALA A 140 -1.70 -11.90 -18.13
C ALA A 140 -0.91 -13.10 -18.70
N GLU A 141 0.29 -12.87 -19.24
CA GLU A 141 1.19 -13.94 -19.69
C GLU A 141 1.65 -14.81 -18.53
N ALA A 142 2.04 -14.22 -17.39
CA ALA A 142 2.38 -14.95 -16.18
C ALA A 142 1.20 -15.81 -15.70
N ALA A 143 -0.01 -15.25 -15.65
CA ALA A 143 -1.22 -15.99 -15.29
C ALA A 143 -1.51 -17.15 -16.25
N ALA A 144 -1.29 -16.99 -17.57
CA ALA A 144 -1.46 -18.05 -18.56
C ALA A 144 -0.44 -19.20 -18.41
N LEU A 145 0.66 -18.95 -17.70
CA LEU A 145 1.70 -19.93 -17.35
C LEU A 145 1.55 -20.47 -15.92
N ASP A 146 0.43 -20.18 -15.24
CA ASP A 146 0.19 -20.50 -13.83
C ASP A 146 1.28 -19.93 -12.88
N ILE A 147 1.90 -18.82 -13.26
CA ILE A 147 2.88 -18.09 -12.44
C ILE A 147 2.12 -17.09 -11.58
N PRO A 148 2.17 -17.19 -10.23
CA PRO A 148 1.56 -16.19 -9.36
C PRO A 148 2.19 -14.82 -9.60
N ALA A 149 1.40 -13.88 -10.11
CA ALA A 149 1.82 -12.50 -10.35
C ALA A 149 0.64 -11.54 -10.19
N ALA A 150 0.89 -10.34 -9.67
CA ALA A 150 -0.13 -9.30 -9.51
C ALA A 150 0.49 -7.91 -9.33
N ILE A 151 -0.36 -6.89 -9.38
CA ILE A 151 -0.05 -5.57 -8.82
C ILE A 151 -0.35 -5.63 -7.32
N HIS A 152 0.52 -5.02 -6.51
CA HIS A 152 0.41 -4.95 -5.07
C HIS A 152 0.47 -3.50 -4.60
N LEU A 153 -0.33 -3.17 -3.60
CA LEU A 153 -0.22 -1.92 -2.87
C LEU A 153 0.71 -2.12 -1.68
N HIS A 154 1.63 -1.18 -1.50
CA HIS A 154 2.43 -1.06 -0.30
C HIS A 154 2.07 0.24 0.42
N TYR A 155 1.92 0.16 1.74
CA TYR A 155 1.64 1.27 2.63
C TYR A 155 2.60 1.25 3.81
N SER A 156 3.09 2.42 4.22
CA SER A 156 3.83 2.57 5.47
C SER A 156 3.18 3.60 6.39
N GLU A 157 3.03 3.27 7.67
CA GLU A 157 2.60 4.21 8.72
C GLU A 157 3.75 5.08 9.26
N GLY A 158 4.98 4.90 8.76
CA GLY A 158 6.20 5.47 9.34
C GLY A 158 6.32 7.00 9.25
N GLN A 159 5.48 7.66 8.46
CA GLN A 159 5.42 9.12 8.33
C GLN A 159 4.13 9.70 8.91
N SER A 160 4.08 11.01 9.08
CA SER A 160 2.89 11.71 9.59
C SER A 160 2.63 12.98 8.78
N PRO A 161 1.36 13.34 8.52
CA PRO A 161 0.12 12.67 8.93
C PRO A 161 -0.13 11.32 8.23
N ARG A 162 -0.66 10.33 8.97
CA ARG A 162 -0.94 8.97 8.48
C ARG A 162 -2.43 8.77 8.19
N VAL A 163 -2.76 7.69 7.48
CA VAL A 163 -4.15 7.26 7.30
C VAL A 163 -4.66 6.73 8.62
N VAL A 164 -5.80 7.27 9.08
CA VAL A 164 -6.47 6.85 10.30
C VAL A 164 -7.96 6.64 10.03
N ASP A 165 -8.64 5.84 10.85
CA ASP A 165 -10.10 5.79 10.89
C ASP A 165 -10.70 7.03 11.60
N LEU A 166 -12.04 7.07 11.72
CA LEU A 166 -12.73 8.15 12.46
C LEU A 166 -12.52 8.13 13.98
N ALA A 167 -12.06 7.01 14.55
CA ALA A 167 -11.70 6.89 15.96
C ALA A 167 -10.24 7.31 16.23
N GLY A 168 -9.44 7.52 15.18
CA GLY A 168 -8.03 7.91 15.24
C GLY A 168 -7.05 6.74 15.26
N ASN A 169 -7.49 5.50 15.00
CA ASN A 169 -6.60 4.36 14.90
C ASN A 169 -5.89 4.39 13.54
N ALA A 170 -4.59 4.15 13.54
CA ALA A 170 -3.77 4.17 12.33
C ALA A 170 -4.00 2.93 11.48
N LEU A 171 -4.03 3.10 10.15
CA LEU A 171 -3.86 1.97 9.23
C LEU A 171 -2.50 1.31 9.51
N ALA A 172 -2.49 -0.01 9.67
CA ALA A 172 -1.26 -0.77 9.85
C ALA A 172 -0.43 -0.83 8.56
N ASP A 173 0.88 -1.07 8.69
CA ASP A 173 1.79 -1.28 7.57
C ASP A 173 1.31 -2.40 6.62
N ILE A 174 1.44 -2.17 5.31
CA ILE A 174 1.18 -3.16 4.25
C ILE A 174 2.46 -3.27 3.43
N GLY A 175 3.28 -4.30 3.68
CA GLY A 175 4.55 -4.47 2.98
C GLY A 175 5.44 -3.21 3.03
N ALA A 176 5.47 -2.50 4.16
CA ALA A 176 6.04 -1.15 4.31
C ALA A 176 7.52 -1.03 3.92
N TRP A 177 8.28 -2.12 4.01
CA TRP A 177 9.68 -2.17 3.57
C TRP A 177 9.83 -1.65 2.14
N TRP A 178 8.87 -1.97 1.26
CA TRP A 178 8.89 -1.58 -0.16
C TRP A 178 8.71 -0.09 -0.38
N VAL A 179 8.04 0.63 0.52
CA VAL A 179 7.89 2.09 0.42
C VAL A 179 9.26 2.78 0.47
N THR A 180 10.23 2.17 1.16
CA THR A 180 11.60 2.69 1.33
C THR A 180 12.68 1.92 0.58
N ASP A 181 12.37 0.78 -0.05
CA ASP A 181 13.35 -0.07 -0.74
C ASP A 181 13.72 0.51 -2.14
N ASP A 182 14.70 -0.11 -2.76
CA ASP A 182 15.11 0.16 -4.14
C ASP A 182 14.02 -0.24 -5.15
N PHE A 183 14.30 -0.04 -6.44
CA PHE A 183 13.36 -0.26 -7.54
C PHE A 183 13.01 -1.73 -7.83
N ALA A 184 13.78 -2.67 -7.28
CA ALA A 184 13.56 -4.10 -7.45
C ALA A 184 14.10 -4.87 -6.24
N ALA A 185 13.38 -5.91 -5.81
CA ALA A 185 13.84 -6.79 -4.75
C ALA A 185 13.38 -8.23 -4.98
N ALA A 186 14.12 -9.19 -4.43
CA ALA A 186 13.69 -10.58 -4.31
C ALA A 186 13.53 -10.94 -2.83
N ARG A 187 12.51 -11.74 -2.51
CA ARG A 187 12.26 -12.28 -1.17
C ARG A 187 11.95 -13.78 -1.26
N PRO A 188 12.50 -14.62 -0.37
CA PRO A 188 12.17 -16.05 -0.35
C PRO A 188 10.69 -16.31 -0.02
N GLY A 189 10.08 -17.28 -0.68
CA GLY A 189 8.68 -17.66 -0.49
C GLY A 189 7.72 -16.97 -1.46
N VAL A 190 6.42 -17.15 -1.20
CA VAL A 190 5.33 -16.58 -2.01
C VAL A 190 4.77 -15.36 -1.29
N PHE A 191 5.21 -14.19 -1.71
CA PHE A 191 4.81 -12.87 -1.21
C PHE A 191 4.77 -12.77 0.32
N PRO A 192 5.85 -13.14 1.03
CA PRO A 192 5.84 -13.35 2.48
C PRO A 192 5.49 -12.11 3.31
N GLU A 193 5.66 -10.92 2.74
CA GLU A 193 5.47 -9.63 3.42
C GLU A 193 4.12 -8.96 3.06
N LEU A 194 3.26 -9.67 2.33
CA LEU A 194 1.92 -9.22 1.93
C LEU A 194 0.90 -10.22 2.48
N ASP A 195 0.81 -10.40 3.79
CA ASP A 195 -0.20 -11.26 4.44
C ASP A 195 -1.12 -10.41 5.34
N PRO A 196 -2.43 -10.26 5.02
CA PRO A 196 -3.11 -10.87 3.88
C PRO A 196 -2.70 -10.24 2.55
N ARG A 197 -2.62 -11.08 1.53
CA ARG A 197 -2.30 -10.67 0.17
C ARG A 197 -3.56 -10.15 -0.51
N ILE A 198 -3.53 -8.90 -0.96
CA ILE A 198 -4.58 -8.31 -1.78
C ILE A 198 -4.02 -8.12 -3.18
N ASP A 199 -4.50 -8.95 -4.10
CA ASP A 199 -4.15 -8.85 -5.51
C ASP A 199 -4.98 -7.78 -6.18
N ILE A 200 -4.30 -6.81 -6.80
CA ILE A 200 -4.98 -5.77 -7.56
C ILE A 200 -5.04 -6.23 -9.02
N PRO A 201 -6.24 -6.55 -9.55
CA PRO A 201 -6.39 -6.94 -10.94
C PRO A 201 -6.05 -5.76 -11.85
N CYS A 202 -5.56 -6.04 -13.06
CA CYS A 202 -5.37 -4.99 -14.05
C CYS A 202 -6.70 -4.30 -14.42
N PRO A 203 -6.68 -2.98 -14.73
CA PRO A 203 -7.85 -2.26 -15.21
C PRO A 203 -8.37 -2.91 -16.51
N GLN A 204 -9.70 -2.94 -16.67
CA GLN A 204 -10.39 -3.47 -17.87
C GLN A 204 -10.45 -2.45 -19.02
#